data_AF-A0A3S8RAH6-F1
#
_entry.id   AF-A0A3S8RAH6-F1
#
_cell.length_a   1.000
_cell.length_b   1.000
_cell.length_c   1.000
_cell.angle_alpha   90.00
_cell.angle_beta   90.00
_cell.angle_gamma   90.00
#
_symmetry.space_group_name_H-M   'P 1'
#
loop_
_entity.id
_entity.type
_entity.pdbx_description
1 polymer ?
#
loop_
_entity_poly.entity_id
_entity_poly.type
_entity_poly.pdbx_seq_one_letter_code
_entity_poly.pdbx_strand_id
1 'polypeptide(L)'
;MKILHNPVYKNLLMIKNSILKLWIWITFIKNKETLPTKSKNTNPKMEHEGLSGAFIWEDEGLWDLRNHHLADAFKYVIHHRMKLVAGPDNDVGVMRSYSFDKQIFEMAKKYFPDWIGFDESRCSYNPELAERIMRIRKVADWRFQKMLDEKY
;
A
#
# COMPACT_ATOMS: atom_id res chain seq x y z
N MET A 1 17.69 9.05 -18.26
CA MET A 1 16.30 8.54 -18.24
C MET A 1 15.37 9.62 -18.81
N LYS A 2 15.16 9.66 -20.14
CA LYS A 2 14.40 10.71 -20.88
C LYS A 2 13.11 10.15 -21.51
N ILE A 3 12.40 9.26 -20.82
CA ILE A 3 11.16 8.64 -21.35
C ILE A 3 9.89 9.41 -20.91
N LEU A 4 10.01 10.33 -19.94
CA LEU A 4 8.86 11.03 -19.33
C LEU A 4 8.35 12.27 -20.07
N HIS A 5 8.89 12.64 -21.23
CA HIS A 5 8.50 13.85 -21.97
C HIS A 5 7.75 13.58 -23.29
N ASN A 6 7.27 12.37 -23.53
CA ASN A 6 6.43 12.09 -24.69
C ASN A 6 4.92 12.24 -24.31
N PRO A 7 4.19 13.21 -24.91
CA PRO A 7 2.81 13.53 -24.54
C PRO A 7 1.83 12.38 -24.78
N VAL A 8 2.12 11.48 -25.71
CA VAL A 8 1.29 10.30 -26.00
C VAL A 8 1.30 9.33 -24.81
N TYR A 9 2.46 9.09 -24.20
CA TYR A 9 2.58 8.22 -23.04
C TYR A 9 1.92 8.81 -21.79
N LYS A 10 1.98 10.14 -21.64
CA LYS A 10 1.30 10.85 -20.55
C LYS A 10 -0.22 10.71 -20.66
N ASN A 11 -0.78 10.88 -21.86
CA ASN A 11 -2.22 10.72 -22.10
C ASN A 11 -2.70 9.29 -21.88
N LEU A 12 -1.94 8.30 -22.37
CA LEU A 12 -2.25 6.89 -22.15
C LEU A 12 -2.23 6.51 -20.66
N LEU A 13 -1.26 7.02 -19.90
CA LEU A 13 -1.16 6.81 -18.45
C LEU A 13 -2.37 7.40 -17.71
N MET A 14 -2.80 8.62 -18.07
CA MET A 14 -3.97 9.25 -17.46
C MET A 14 -5.27 8.46 -17.72
N ILE A 15 -5.47 7.98 -18.95
CA ILE A 15 -6.66 7.17 -19.29
C ILE A 15 -6.67 5.86 -18.50
N LYS A 16 -5.52 5.16 -18.43
CA LYS A 16 -5.38 3.93 -17.65
C LYS A 16 -5.68 4.16 -16.17
N ASN A 17 -5.17 5.24 -15.59
CA ASN A 17 -5.42 5.59 -14.19
C ASN A 17 -6.91 5.89 -13.93
N SER A 18 -7.59 6.59 -14.84
CA SER A 18 -9.03 6.86 -14.70
C SER A 18 -9.87 5.58 -14.73
N ILE A 19 -9.59 4.66 -15.67
CA ILE A 19 -10.27 3.36 -15.76
C ILE A 19 -10.01 2.56 -14.48
N LEU A 20 -8.75 2.45 -14.06
CA LEU A 20 -8.38 1.72 -12.85
C LEU A 20 -9.07 2.30 -11.59
N LYS A 21 -9.13 3.62 -11.47
CA LYS A 21 -9.82 4.30 -10.36
C LYS A 21 -11.31 3.96 -10.32
N LEU A 22 -11.96 3.86 -11.48
CA LEU A 22 -13.36 3.44 -11.57
C LEU A 22 -13.55 1.99 -11.11
N TRP A 23 -12.67 1.08 -11.51
CA TRP A 23 -12.70 -0.32 -11.05
C TRP A 23 -12.48 -0.45 -9.54
N ILE A 24 -11.52 0.29 -8.99
CA ILE A 24 -11.28 0.34 -7.54
C ILE A 24 -12.52 0.87 -6.81
N TRP A 25 -13.12 1.94 -7.32
CA TRP A 25 -14.32 2.53 -6.75
C TRP A 25 -15.49 1.54 -6.68
N ILE A 26 -15.76 0.82 -7.77
CA ILE A 26 -16.79 -0.24 -7.80
C ILE A 26 -16.45 -1.34 -6.79
N THR A 27 -15.17 -1.71 -6.68
CA THR A 27 -14.70 -2.74 -5.73
C THR A 27 -14.96 -2.30 -4.29
N PHE A 28 -14.66 -1.06 -3.93
CA PHE A 28 -14.92 -0.52 -2.59
C PHE A 28 -16.41 -0.49 -2.26
N ILE A 29 -17.26 -0.07 -3.20
CA ILE A 29 -18.72 -0.08 -3.00
C ILE A 29 -19.22 -1.49 -2.67
N LYS A 30 -18.77 -2.50 -3.43
CA LYS A 30 -19.22 -3.89 -3.26
C LYS A 30 -18.74 -4.53 -1.95
N ASN A 31 -17.71 -4.00 -1.30
CA ASN A 31 -17.02 -4.64 -0.19
C ASN A 31 -16.99 -3.81 1.10
N LYS A 32 -17.73 -2.69 1.18
CA LYS A 32 -17.67 -1.70 2.29
C LYS A 32 -17.72 -2.26 3.72
N GLU A 33 -18.32 -3.43 3.92
CA GLU A 33 -18.53 -4.06 5.25
C GLU A 33 -17.62 -5.27 5.50
N THR A 34 -16.66 -5.53 4.61
CA THR A 34 -15.83 -6.75 4.65
C THR A 34 -14.59 -6.63 5.52
N LEU A 35 -14.18 -5.41 5.90
CA LEU A 35 -12.95 -5.17 6.64
C LEU A 35 -13.18 -5.03 8.15
N PRO A 36 -12.23 -5.48 8.98
CA PRO A 36 -12.31 -5.32 10.43
C PRO A 36 -12.33 -3.86 10.85
N THR A 37 -13.27 -3.52 11.75
CA THR A 37 -13.38 -2.16 12.32
C THR A 37 -12.86 -2.06 13.75
N LYS A 38 -12.47 -3.19 14.35
CA LYS A 38 -11.89 -3.25 15.70
C LYS A 38 -10.80 -4.30 15.74
N SER A 39 -9.71 -3.96 16.43
CA SER A 39 -8.69 -4.95 16.73
C SER A 39 -9.15 -5.88 17.84
N LYS A 40 -8.86 -7.18 17.67
CA LYS A 40 -9.01 -8.17 18.74
C LYS A 40 -7.70 -8.34 19.53
N ASN A 41 -6.60 -7.81 19.02
CA ASN A 41 -5.26 -7.92 19.61
C ASN A 41 -4.80 -6.55 20.09
N THR A 42 -4.28 -6.45 21.31
CA THR A 42 -3.74 -5.20 21.86
C THR A 42 -2.39 -4.82 21.25
N ASN A 43 -1.66 -5.77 20.67
CA ASN A 43 -0.37 -5.53 20.02
C ASN A 43 -0.25 -6.34 18.72
N PRO A 44 -0.98 -5.94 17.66
CA PRO A 44 -0.98 -6.64 16.40
C PRO A 44 0.41 -6.66 15.78
N LYS A 45 0.83 -7.83 15.31
CA LYS A 45 2.12 -7.98 14.64
C LYS A 45 2.11 -7.25 13.29
N MET A 46 3.17 -6.49 13.04
CA MET A 46 3.44 -5.91 11.74
C MET A 46 4.09 -6.96 10.82
N GLU A 47 3.57 -7.05 9.60
CA GLU A 47 4.00 -7.97 8.56
C GLU A 47 4.49 -7.21 7.32
N HIS A 48 5.52 -7.76 6.67
CA HIS A 48 6.12 -7.20 5.47
C HIS A 48 5.60 -7.94 4.24
N GLU A 49 4.91 -7.24 3.35
CA GLU A 49 4.52 -7.74 2.04
C GLU A 49 5.75 -7.72 1.13
N GLY A 50 6.23 -8.91 0.76
CA GLY A 50 7.56 -9.11 0.18
C GLY A 50 7.85 -8.30 -1.09
N LEU A 51 6.93 -8.29 -2.06
CA LEU A 51 7.19 -7.74 -3.40
C LEU A 51 6.89 -6.24 -3.51
N SER A 52 5.98 -5.73 -2.69
CA SER A 52 5.61 -4.32 -2.65
C SER A 52 6.39 -3.52 -1.62
N GLY A 53 7.11 -4.19 -0.71
CA GLY A 53 7.81 -3.52 0.40
C GLY A 53 6.86 -2.82 1.38
N ALA A 54 5.57 -3.12 1.30
CA ALA A 54 4.53 -2.50 2.10
C ALA A 54 4.39 -3.23 3.45
N PHE A 55 3.89 -2.52 4.47
CA PHE A 55 3.64 -3.11 5.77
C PHE A 55 2.17 -3.02 6.13
N ILE A 56 1.68 -4.13 6.65
CA ILE A 56 0.33 -4.27 7.17
C ILE A 56 0.38 -4.90 8.55
N TRP A 57 -0.68 -4.69 9.31
CA TRP A 57 -0.84 -5.33 10.61
C TRP A 57 -1.76 -6.53 10.48
N GLU A 58 -1.46 -7.59 11.22
CA GLU A 58 -2.19 -8.87 11.14
C GLU A 58 -3.70 -8.72 11.38
N ASP A 59 -4.11 -7.73 12.17
CA ASP A 59 -5.50 -7.49 12.52
C ASP A 59 -6.30 -6.75 11.44
N GLU A 60 -5.63 -6.26 10.39
CA GLU A 60 -6.25 -5.45 9.33
C GLU A 60 -7.12 -6.26 8.38
N GLY A 61 -7.05 -7.60 8.47
CA GLY A 61 -7.88 -8.54 7.70
C GLY A 61 -7.59 -8.58 6.20
N LEU A 62 -6.53 -7.90 5.74
CA LEU A 62 -6.20 -7.79 4.32
C LEU A 62 -5.61 -9.08 3.72
N TRP A 63 -4.96 -9.92 4.54
CA TRP A 63 -4.45 -11.22 4.10
C TRP A 63 -5.53 -12.29 3.96
N ASP A 64 -6.58 -12.20 4.79
CA ASP A 64 -7.68 -13.15 4.79
C ASP A 64 -8.72 -12.85 3.70
N LEU A 65 -8.51 -11.77 2.93
CA LEU A 65 -9.37 -11.41 1.83
C LEU A 65 -9.34 -12.48 0.74
N ARG A 66 -10.43 -13.24 0.64
CA ARG A 66 -10.72 -14.09 -0.53
C ARG A 66 -10.92 -13.26 -1.80
N ASN A 67 -11.21 -11.96 -1.66
CA ASN A 67 -11.38 -11.05 -2.78
C ASN A 67 -10.04 -10.42 -3.19
N HIS A 68 -9.39 -11.04 -4.18
CA HIS A 68 -8.11 -10.54 -4.72
C HIS A 68 -8.20 -9.13 -5.29
N HIS A 69 -9.34 -8.69 -5.83
CA HIS A 69 -9.51 -7.32 -6.34
C HIS A 69 -9.48 -6.28 -5.23
N LEU A 70 -10.07 -6.61 -4.07
CA LEU A 70 -10.02 -5.72 -2.92
C LEU A 70 -8.60 -5.65 -2.36
N ALA A 71 -7.93 -6.79 -2.23
CA ALA A 71 -6.53 -6.84 -1.81
C ALA A 71 -5.63 -6.00 -2.75
N ASP A 72 -5.81 -6.13 -4.06
CA ASP A 72 -5.07 -5.35 -5.06
C ASP A 72 -5.35 -3.85 -4.97
N ALA A 73 -6.62 -3.46 -4.74
CA ALA A 73 -6.98 -2.07 -4.53
C ALA A 73 -6.32 -1.50 -3.25
N PHE A 74 -6.23 -2.29 -2.19
CA PHE A 74 -5.61 -1.89 -0.93
C PHE A 74 -4.09 -1.76 -1.03
N LYS A 75 -3.41 -2.36 -2.03
CA LYS A 75 -1.98 -2.10 -2.27
C LYS A 75 -1.69 -0.59 -2.45
N TYR A 76 -2.59 0.15 -3.10
CA TYR A 76 -2.45 1.60 -3.26
C TYR A 76 -2.64 2.36 -1.93
N VAL A 77 -3.61 1.91 -1.13
CA VAL A 77 -3.92 2.47 0.19
C VAL A 77 -2.74 2.28 1.14
N ILE A 78 -2.23 1.06 1.25
CA ILE A 78 -1.10 0.72 2.12
C ILE A 78 0.15 1.47 1.67
N HIS A 79 0.38 1.60 0.37
CA HIS A 79 1.55 2.31 -0.13
C HIS A 79 1.53 3.80 0.26
N HIS A 80 0.38 4.47 0.13
CA HIS A 80 0.25 5.83 0.62
C HIS A 80 0.46 5.92 2.13
N ARG A 81 -0.14 5.00 2.89
CA ARG A 81 0.02 4.92 4.36
C ARG A 81 1.49 4.75 4.77
N MET A 82 2.25 3.92 4.07
CA MET A 82 3.68 3.73 4.33
C MET A 82 4.47 5.03 4.24
N LYS A 83 4.12 5.91 3.30
CA LYS A 83 4.75 7.25 3.22
C LYS A 83 4.39 8.13 4.39
N LEU A 84 3.17 8.03 4.91
CA LEU A 84 2.76 8.78 6.10
C LEU A 84 3.53 8.29 7.34
N VAL A 85 3.67 6.97 7.50
CA VAL A 85 4.30 6.36 8.67
C VAL A 85 5.82 6.49 8.65
N ALA A 86 6.45 6.17 7.52
CA ALA A 86 7.90 6.03 7.39
C ALA A 86 8.56 7.23 6.68
N GLY A 87 7.78 8.17 6.16
CA GLY A 87 8.29 9.35 5.45
C GLY A 87 8.35 9.19 3.92
N PRO A 88 8.60 10.29 3.19
CA PRO A 88 8.53 10.33 1.72
C PRO A 88 9.64 9.54 1.03
N ASP A 89 10.79 9.36 1.68
CA ASP A 89 11.94 8.63 1.15
C ASP A 89 11.72 7.11 1.07
N ASN A 90 10.58 6.65 1.60
CA ASN A 90 10.17 5.24 1.63
C ASN A 90 9.32 4.79 0.43
N ASP A 91 9.37 5.54 -0.67
CA ASP A 91 8.66 5.25 -1.92
C ASP A 91 9.21 3.98 -2.60
N VAL A 92 8.37 2.96 -2.74
CA VAL A 92 8.75 1.63 -3.25
C VAL A 92 8.27 1.39 -4.70
N GLY A 93 7.89 2.44 -5.43
CA GLY A 93 7.29 2.29 -6.76
C GLY A 93 8.13 2.85 -7.92
N VAL A 94 8.75 1.97 -8.72
CA VAL A 94 9.39 2.33 -10.01
C VAL A 94 8.37 2.75 -11.10
N MET A 95 7.06 2.65 -10.84
CA MET A 95 6.01 2.93 -11.84
C MET A 95 4.68 3.46 -11.27
N ARG A 96 4.64 4.00 -10.05
CA ARG A 96 3.39 4.45 -9.41
C ARG A 96 3.40 5.94 -9.13
N SER A 97 2.24 6.60 -9.29
CA SER A 97 2.10 8.03 -9.04
C SER A 97 1.61 8.26 -7.61
N TYR A 98 2.39 9.02 -6.83
CA TYR A 98 1.99 9.38 -5.46
C TYR A 98 0.60 10.02 -5.38
N SER A 99 0.24 10.88 -6.35
CA SER A 99 -1.05 11.53 -6.37
C SER A 99 -2.19 10.55 -6.64
N PHE A 100 -1.94 9.48 -7.41
CA PHE A 100 -2.91 8.42 -7.64
C PHE A 100 -3.17 7.63 -6.35
N ASP A 101 -2.11 7.18 -5.69
CA ASP A 101 -2.21 6.38 -4.45
C ASP A 101 -2.92 7.17 -3.35
N LYS A 102 -2.61 8.47 -3.21
CA LYS A 102 -3.31 9.38 -2.30
C LYS A 102 -4.81 9.45 -2.61
N GLN A 103 -5.20 9.57 -3.89
CA GLN A 103 -6.62 9.60 -4.26
C GLN A 103 -7.34 8.30 -3.93
N ILE A 104 -6.68 7.15 -4.10
CA ILE A 104 -7.24 5.85 -3.71
C ILE A 104 -7.35 5.73 -2.19
N PHE A 105 -6.36 6.22 -1.45
CA PHE A 105 -6.38 6.27 0.02
C PHE A 105 -7.57 7.09 0.54
N GLU A 106 -7.77 8.32 0.04
CA GLU A 106 -8.93 9.14 0.43
C GLU A 106 -10.26 8.49 0.06
N MET A 107 -10.32 7.81 -1.09
CA MET A 107 -11.49 7.06 -1.48
C MET A 107 -11.76 5.91 -0.50
N ALA A 108 -10.73 5.15 -0.11
CA ALA A 108 -10.87 4.06 0.84
C ALA A 108 -11.37 4.57 2.20
N LYS A 109 -10.87 5.71 2.70
CA LYS A 109 -11.40 6.34 3.93
C LYS A 109 -12.89 6.66 3.86
N LYS A 110 -13.41 7.00 2.68
CA LYS A 110 -14.85 7.26 2.49
C LYS A 110 -15.70 5.99 2.59
N TYR A 111 -15.19 4.87 2.08
CA TYR A 111 -15.95 3.60 2.02
C TYR A 111 -15.72 2.70 3.22
N PHE A 112 -14.60 2.85 3.92
CA PHE A 112 -14.19 2.08 5.08
C PHE A 112 -13.77 3.02 6.23
N PRO A 113 -14.64 3.94 6.68
CA PRO A 113 -14.26 5.00 7.62
C PRO A 113 -13.72 4.46 8.95
N ASP A 114 -14.24 3.32 9.39
CA ASP A 114 -13.89 2.69 10.67
C ASP A 114 -12.88 1.55 10.51
N TRP A 115 -12.27 1.37 9.34
CA TRP A 115 -11.25 0.34 9.18
C TRP A 115 -10.04 0.67 10.05
N ILE A 116 -9.61 -0.29 10.88
CA ILE A 116 -8.54 -0.11 11.87
C ILE A 116 -7.19 0.28 11.24
N GLY A 117 -6.98 -0.05 9.96
CA GLY A 117 -5.78 0.35 9.25
C GLY A 117 -5.66 1.87 9.03
N PHE A 118 -6.73 2.63 9.31
CA PHE A 118 -6.76 4.09 9.32
C PHE A 118 -6.61 4.73 10.71
N ASP A 119 -6.38 3.92 11.75
CA ASP A 119 -6.04 4.46 13.08
C ASP A 119 -4.87 5.43 12.97
N GLU A 120 -4.94 6.55 13.71
CA GLU A 120 -3.94 7.62 13.63
C GLU A 120 -2.52 7.11 13.89
N SER A 121 -2.37 6.18 14.83
CA SER A 121 -1.09 5.52 15.13
C SER A 121 -0.46 4.77 13.94
N ARG A 122 -1.26 4.42 12.92
CA ARG A 122 -0.86 3.73 11.69
C ARG A 122 -0.86 4.62 10.45
N CYS A 123 -1.34 5.87 10.57
CA CYS A 123 -1.44 6.83 9.48
C CYS A 123 -0.69 8.14 9.74
N SER A 124 0.08 8.21 10.82
CA SER A 124 0.91 9.35 11.18
C SER A 124 2.38 8.93 11.26
N TYR A 125 3.29 9.89 11.03
CA TYR A 125 4.71 9.64 11.12
C TYR A 125 5.10 9.21 12.52
N ASN A 126 5.88 8.13 12.61
CA ASN A 126 6.43 7.64 13.87
C ASN A 126 7.89 7.23 13.64
N PRO A 127 8.87 7.88 14.29
CA PRO A 127 10.29 7.65 14.03
C PRO A 127 10.74 6.23 14.40
N GLU A 128 10.26 5.67 15.51
CA GLU A 128 10.60 4.31 15.94
C GLU A 128 10.05 3.27 14.96
N LEU A 129 8.81 3.50 14.50
CA LEU A 129 8.16 2.65 13.52
C LEU A 129 8.83 2.73 12.15
N ALA A 130 9.19 3.94 11.73
CA ALA A 130 9.95 4.20 10.51
C ALA A 130 11.30 3.48 10.53
N GLU A 131 12.06 3.59 11.62
CA GLU A 131 13.34 2.90 11.78
C GLU A 131 13.17 1.37 11.74
N ARG A 132 12.13 0.85 12.40
CA ARG A 132 11.78 -0.58 12.37
C ARG A 132 11.47 -1.05 10.94
N ILE A 133 10.64 -0.31 10.21
CA ILE A 133 10.30 -0.54 8.81
C ILE A 133 11.57 -0.58 7.95
N MET A 134 12.46 0.40 8.11
CA MET A 134 13.71 0.49 7.37
C MET A 134 14.63 -0.71 7.61
N ARG A 135 14.77 -1.14 8.86
CA ARG A 135 15.57 -2.32 9.21
C ARG A 135 15.01 -3.58 8.57
N ILE A 136 13.69 -3.78 8.59
CA ILE A 136 13.04 -4.95 7.96
C ILE A 136 13.25 -4.94 6.45
N ARG A 137 13.05 -3.79 5.79
CA ARG A 137 13.30 -3.63 4.34
C ARG A 137 14.72 -3.98 3.97
N LYS A 138 15.72 -3.44 4.69
CA LYS A 138 17.13 -3.74 4.45
C LYS A 138 17.43 -5.25 4.51
N VAL A 139 16.83 -5.97 5.45
CA VAL A 139 16.96 -7.43 5.55
C VAL A 139 16.25 -8.13 4.40
N ALA A 140 15.07 -7.67 3.98
CA ALA A 140 14.33 -8.21 2.85
C ALA A 140 15.11 -8.03 1.53
N ASP A 141 15.67 -6.85 1.29
CA ASP A 141 16.50 -6.53 0.12
C ASP A 141 17.74 -7.41 0.08
N TRP A 142 18.43 -7.57 1.22
CA TRP A 142 19.60 -8.45 1.32
C TRP A 142 19.23 -9.91 1.01
N ARG A 143 18.10 -10.41 1.53
CA ARG A 143 17.63 -11.78 1.21
C ARG A 143 17.31 -11.93 -0.27
N PHE A 144 16.69 -10.91 -0.87
CA PHE A 144 16.37 -10.91 -2.30
C PHE A 144 17.63 -10.93 -3.16
N GLN A 145 18.61 -10.09 -2.85
CA GLN A 145 19.91 -10.08 -3.52
C GLN A 145 20.61 -11.44 -3.42
N LYS A 146 20.68 -12.01 -2.21
CA LYS A 146 21.28 -13.33 -2.00
C LYS A 146 20.61 -14.43 -2.84
N MET A 147 19.28 -14.42 -2.97
CA MET A 147 18.56 -15.37 -3.83
C MET A 147 18.85 -15.19 -5.33
N LEU A 148 19.18 -13.97 -5.77
CA LEU A 148 19.60 -13.72 -7.14
C LEU A 148 21.03 -14.22 -7.35
N ASP A 149 21.93 -13.93 -6.42
CA ASP A 149 23.34 -14.32 -6.50
C ASP A 149 23.53 -15.85 -6.43
N GLU A 150 22.70 -16.58 -5.68
CA GLU A 150 22.72 -18.06 -5.61
C GLU A 150 22.15 -18.76 -6.85
N LYS A 151 21.47 -18.02 -7.74
CA LYS A 151 20.91 -18.55 -9.00
C LYS A 151 21.83 -18.34 -10.22
N TYR A 152 22.98 -17.69 -10.02
CA TYR A 152 24.03 -17.48 -11.03
C TYR A 152 25.34 -18.11 -10.55
#